data_AF-A0A7Y4XRK6-F1
#
_entry.id   AF-A0A7Y4XRK6-F1
#
_cell.length_a   1.000
_cell.length_b   1.000
_cell.length_c   1.000
_cell.angle_alpha   90.00
_cell.angle_beta   90.00
_cell.angle_gamma   90.00
#
_symmetry.space_group_name_H-M   'P 1'
#
loop_
_entity.id
_entity.type
_entity.pdbx_description
1 polymer ?
#
loop_
_entity_poly.entity_id
_entity_poly.type
_entity_poly.pdbx_seq_one_letter_code
_entity_poly.pdbx_strand_id
1 'polypeptide(L)'
;MKIVTLLIFLLAGFTAFSQLDLKKATGAASTMGFDPTAIGKGVMESLTSKLGLSGDQTTKVSGLVNQFLTNKSSYIAKSQTKPTEYKSNLEAGQKTLFDGLKANLRPEQFTKLLSLKPATTDKANSLAQLFY
;
A
#
# COMPACT_ATOMS: atom_id res chain seq x y z
N MET A 1 -2.60 49.36 3.22
CA MET A 1 -2.74 47.95 3.63
C MET A 1 -1.34 47.36 3.67
N LYS A 2 -0.94 46.82 4.83
CA LYS A 2 0.41 46.29 5.10
C LYS A 2 0.41 44.77 4.88
N ILE A 3 1.64 44.25 4.68
CA ILE A 3 2.13 42.86 4.76
C ILE A 3 2.49 42.27 3.39
N VAL A 4 3.67 41.70 3.12
CA VAL A 4 5.06 41.77 3.62
C VAL A 4 5.86 40.92 2.63
N THR A 5 7.03 41.41 2.23
CA THR A 5 8.10 40.74 1.48
C THR A 5 8.60 39.46 2.18
N LEU A 6 8.92 38.39 1.44
CA LEU A 6 10.15 37.62 1.73
C LEU A 6 10.71 36.86 0.53
N LEU A 7 11.95 37.22 0.23
CA LEU A 7 12.93 36.65 -0.70
C LEU A 7 13.60 35.39 -0.06
N ILE A 8 14.21 34.49 -0.84
CA ILE A 8 15.61 33.99 -0.65
C ILE A 8 15.89 32.73 -1.51
N PHE A 9 17.00 32.84 -2.25
CA PHE A 9 17.81 31.83 -2.96
C PHE A 9 18.28 30.66 -2.07
N LEU A 10 18.49 29.45 -2.62
CA LEU A 10 19.80 28.79 -2.60
C LEU A 10 19.89 27.51 -3.47
N LEU A 11 21.12 27.28 -3.94
CA LEU A 11 21.64 26.19 -4.76
C LEU A 11 21.66 24.80 -4.10
N ALA A 12 21.87 23.81 -4.97
CA ALA A 12 22.70 22.61 -4.83
C ALA A 12 22.02 21.26 -4.52
N GLY A 13 22.23 20.33 -5.45
CA GLY A 13 22.58 18.92 -5.21
C GLY A 13 21.55 18.05 -4.50
N PHE A 14 20.88 17.18 -5.26
CA PHE A 14 20.31 15.95 -4.71
C PHE A 14 21.01 14.76 -5.35
N THR A 15 22.11 14.33 -4.74
CA THR A 15 22.44 12.92 -4.63
C THR A 15 21.65 12.35 -3.44
N ALA A 16 21.39 11.04 -3.49
CA ALA A 16 20.67 10.21 -2.51
C ALA A 16 19.16 10.06 -2.75
N PHE A 17 18.83 8.88 -3.31
CA PHE A 17 17.65 8.11 -2.92
C PHE A 17 17.62 8.06 -1.38
N SER A 18 16.79 8.88 -0.74
CA SER A 18 16.60 8.80 0.70
C SER A 18 15.18 9.22 1.02
N GLN A 19 14.48 8.25 1.62
CA GLN A 19 13.27 8.45 2.38
C GLN A 19 12.06 8.88 1.55
N LEU A 20 11.39 7.87 0.99
CA LEU A 20 9.99 7.92 0.60
C LEU A 20 9.23 8.59 1.75
N ASP A 21 8.79 9.82 1.49
CA ASP A 21 8.19 10.74 2.44
C ASP A 21 6.81 10.21 2.86
N LEU A 22 6.83 9.20 3.74
CA LEU A 22 5.65 8.55 4.32
C LEU A 22 4.78 9.54 5.12
N LYS A 23 5.28 10.76 5.32
CA LYS A 23 4.64 11.87 6.05
C LYS A 23 3.70 12.70 5.17
N LYS A 24 3.77 12.57 3.83
CA LYS A 24 2.86 13.26 2.90
C LYS A 24 1.64 12.40 2.50
N ALA A 25 1.56 11.17 3.01
CA ALA A 25 0.44 10.25 2.80
C ALA A 25 -0.65 10.31 3.89
N THR A 26 -0.51 11.17 4.90
CA THR A 26 -1.49 11.36 6.00
C THR A 26 -2.76 12.12 5.59
N GLY A 27 -2.94 12.42 4.30
CA GLY A 27 -4.11 13.14 3.78
C GLY A 27 -4.93 12.39 2.72
N ALA A 28 -4.63 11.12 2.43
CA ALA A 28 -5.49 10.32 1.55
C ALA A 28 -6.73 9.90 2.35
N ALA A 29 -7.77 10.72 2.21
CA ALA A 29 -9.05 10.63 2.89
C ALA A 29 -9.50 9.20 3.20
N SER A 30 -10.00 9.02 4.42
CA SER A 30 -10.82 7.90 4.88
C SER A 30 -12.16 7.87 4.12
N THR A 31 -12.11 7.86 2.79
CA THR A 31 -13.30 7.70 1.96
C THR A 31 -13.82 6.29 2.19
N MET A 32 -15.07 6.19 2.65
CA MET A 32 -15.78 4.92 2.81
C MET A 32 -15.21 3.96 3.87
N GLY A 33 -14.55 4.48 4.92
CA GLY A 33 -14.02 3.66 6.01
C GLY A 33 -12.78 2.84 5.63
N PHE A 34 -12.09 3.21 4.55
CA PHE A 34 -10.81 2.61 4.17
C PHE A 34 -9.65 3.43 4.75
N ASP A 35 -8.91 2.84 5.69
CA ASP A 35 -7.70 3.42 6.26
C ASP A 35 -6.48 2.58 5.81
N PRO A 36 -5.70 3.06 4.83
CA PRO A 36 -4.52 2.35 4.33
C PRO A 36 -3.50 1.99 5.42
N THR A 37 -3.39 2.83 6.45
CA THR A 37 -2.40 2.68 7.52
C THR A 37 -2.82 1.56 8.48
N ALA A 38 -4.07 1.60 8.94
CA ALA A 38 -4.61 0.57 9.82
C ALA A 38 -4.67 -0.80 9.13
N ILE A 39 -5.12 -0.83 7.87
CA ILE A 39 -5.15 -2.05 7.05
C ILE A 39 -3.73 -2.57 6.85
N GLY A 40 -2.77 -1.70 6.49
CA GLY A 40 -1.38 -2.07 6.29
C GLY A 40 -0.75 -2.73 7.51
N LYS A 41 -1.01 -2.20 8.72
CA LYS A 41 -0.58 -2.83 9.98
C LYS A 41 -1.15 -4.24 10.15
N GLY A 42 -2.47 -4.40 10.05
CA GLY A 42 -3.12 -5.72 10.23
C GLY A 42 -2.70 -6.75 9.17
N VAL A 43 -2.46 -6.30 7.94
CA VAL A 43 -1.86 -7.13 6.89
C VAL A 43 -0.47 -7.59 7.31
N MET A 44 0.41 -6.66 7.67
CA MET A 44 1.80 -7.00 8.02
C MET A 44 1.91 -7.90 9.24
N GLU A 45 1.06 -7.73 10.24
CA GLU A 45 0.95 -8.64 11.39
C GLU A 45 0.60 -10.07 10.92
N SER A 46 -0.41 -10.19 10.04
CA SER A 46 -0.83 -11.48 9.48
C SER A 46 0.29 -12.13 8.64
N LEU A 47 0.94 -11.35 7.76
CA LEU A 47 1.99 -11.86 6.89
C LEU A 47 3.24 -12.27 7.68
N THR A 48 3.65 -11.48 8.68
CA THR A 48 4.83 -11.78 9.50
C THR A 48 4.61 -13.06 10.31
N SER A 49 3.46 -13.16 10.99
CA SER A 49 3.10 -14.34 11.79
C SER A 49 2.98 -15.61 10.95
N LYS A 50 2.42 -15.51 9.74
CA LYS A 50 2.11 -16.70 8.92
C LYS A 50 3.22 -17.09 7.95
N LEU A 51 4.04 -16.15 7.47
CA LEU A 51 5.04 -16.42 6.42
C LEU A 51 6.49 -16.51 6.94
N GLY A 52 6.74 -16.17 8.21
CA GLY A 52 8.09 -16.21 8.77
C GLY A 52 9.06 -15.34 7.98
N LEU A 53 8.69 -14.08 7.77
CA LEU A 53 9.48 -13.10 7.02
C LEU A 53 10.77 -12.77 7.77
N SER A 54 11.89 -12.67 7.07
CA SER A 54 13.12 -12.09 7.65
C SER A 54 12.98 -10.57 7.83
N GLY A 55 13.92 -9.93 8.53
CA GLY A 55 13.93 -8.47 8.70
C GLY A 55 13.93 -7.71 7.35
N ASP A 56 14.79 -8.14 6.43
CA ASP A 56 14.86 -7.55 5.08
C ASP A 56 13.56 -7.78 4.29
N GLN A 57 13.01 -8.99 4.36
CA GLN A 57 11.73 -9.30 3.69
C GLN A 57 10.58 -8.46 4.26
N THR A 58 10.53 -8.29 5.58
CA THR A 58 9.49 -7.50 6.26
C THR A 58 9.48 -6.06 5.75
N THR A 59 10.65 -5.45 5.61
CA THR A 59 10.79 -4.08 5.11
C THR A 59 10.27 -3.96 3.67
N LYS A 60 10.69 -4.88 2.79
CA LYS A 60 10.27 -4.87 1.37
C LYS A 60 8.79 -5.16 1.19
N VAL A 61 8.26 -6.16 1.90
CA VAL A 61 6.84 -6.54 1.88
C VAL A 61 5.98 -5.39 2.41
N SER A 62 6.40 -4.73 3.50
CA SER A 62 5.69 -3.57 4.03
C SER A 62 5.62 -2.42 3.03
N GLY A 63 6.73 -2.13 2.33
CA GLY A 63 6.74 -1.12 1.27
C GLY A 63 5.74 -1.42 0.16
N LEU A 64 5.72 -2.66 -0.34
CA LEU A 64 4.79 -3.11 -1.39
C LEU A 64 3.33 -3.03 -0.94
N VAL A 65 3.01 -3.50 0.27
CA VAL A 65 1.67 -3.43 0.86
C VAL A 65 1.21 -1.99 1.01
N ASN A 66 2.05 -1.12 1.58
CA ASN A 66 1.71 0.29 1.80
C ASN A 66 1.49 1.02 0.47
N GLN A 67 2.32 0.77 -0.54
CA GLN A 67 2.16 1.34 -1.87
C GLN A 67 0.84 0.90 -2.50
N PHE A 68 0.51 -0.39 -2.45
CA PHE A 68 -0.75 -0.91 -2.98
C PHE A 68 -1.97 -0.28 -2.29
N LEU A 69 -1.99 -0.24 -0.96
CA LEU A 69 -3.12 0.32 -0.19
C LEU A 69 -3.27 1.83 -0.41
N THR A 70 -2.16 2.57 -0.48
CA THR A 70 -2.17 3.99 -0.80
C THR A 70 -2.70 4.25 -2.21
N ASN A 71 -2.29 3.43 -3.18
CA ASN A 71 -2.84 3.53 -4.53
C ASN A 71 -4.33 3.20 -4.54
N LYS A 72 -4.75 2.18 -3.78
CA LYS A 72 -6.15 1.75 -3.67
C LYS A 72 -7.06 2.83 -3.11
N SER A 73 -6.62 3.59 -2.10
CA SER A 73 -7.44 4.69 -1.54
C SER A 73 -7.78 5.75 -2.59
N SER A 74 -6.93 5.97 -3.59
CA SER A 74 -7.20 6.95 -4.66
C SER A 74 -8.35 6.57 -5.60
N TYR A 75 -8.72 5.28 -5.68
CA TYR A 75 -9.76 4.80 -6.58
C TYR A 75 -10.88 3.99 -5.90
N ILE A 76 -10.82 3.75 -4.59
CA ILE A 76 -11.79 2.88 -3.91
C ILE A 76 -13.23 3.37 -4.01
N ALA A 77 -13.46 4.68 -4.07
CA ALA A 77 -14.79 5.26 -4.26
C ALA A 77 -15.42 4.88 -5.62
N LYS A 78 -14.61 4.53 -6.62
CA LYS A 78 -15.09 4.05 -7.94
C LYS A 78 -15.81 2.70 -7.84
N SER A 79 -15.63 1.94 -6.76
CA SER A 79 -16.35 0.67 -6.56
C SER A 79 -17.88 0.85 -6.60
N GLN A 80 -18.39 2.00 -6.19
CA GLN A 80 -19.82 2.32 -6.18
C GLN A 80 -20.30 2.99 -7.47
N THR A 81 -19.46 3.83 -8.08
CA THR A 81 -19.87 4.71 -9.18
C THR A 81 -19.39 4.24 -10.56
N LYS A 82 -18.28 3.49 -10.61
CA LYS A 82 -17.60 3.03 -11.84
C LYS A 82 -16.96 1.64 -11.61
N PRO A 83 -17.75 0.58 -11.41
CA PRO A 83 -17.26 -0.74 -10.97
C PRO A 83 -16.27 -1.37 -11.96
N THR A 84 -16.43 -1.18 -13.27
CA THR A 84 -15.48 -1.68 -14.28
C THR A 84 -14.12 -1.00 -14.17
N GLU A 85 -14.11 0.31 -13.96
CA GLU A 85 -12.87 1.08 -13.77
C GLU A 85 -12.20 0.68 -12.45
N TYR A 86 -12.98 0.54 -11.36
CA TYR A 86 -12.47 0.02 -10.09
C TYR A 86 -11.81 -1.35 -10.26
N LYS A 87 -12.48 -2.30 -10.93
CA LYS A 87 -11.96 -3.65 -11.17
C LYS A 87 -10.65 -3.63 -11.95
N SER A 88 -10.57 -2.83 -13.02
CA SER A 88 -9.35 -2.70 -13.82
C SER A 88 -8.19 -2.12 -13.01
N ASN A 89 -8.44 -1.06 -12.23
CA ASN A 89 -7.45 -0.45 -11.35
C ASN A 89 -6.97 -1.41 -10.25
N LEU A 90 -7.89 -2.18 -9.67
CA LEU A 90 -7.59 -3.18 -8.66
C LEU A 90 -6.72 -4.31 -9.24
N GLU A 91 -7.11 -4.89 -10.38
CA GLU A 91 -6.36 -5.96 -11.04
C GLU A 91 -4.94 -5.53 -11.40
N ALA A 92 -4.77 -4.31 -11.93
CA ALA A 92 -3.46 -3.74 -12.22
C ALA A 92 -2.62 -3.57 -10.94
N GLY A 93 -3.22 -3.01 -9.87
CA GLY A 93 -2.54 -2.83 -8.59
C GLY A 93 -2.14 -4.16 -7.94
N GLN A 94 -3.03 -5.16 -7.99
CA GLN A 94 -2.77 -6.50 -7.48
C GLN A 94 -1.66 -7.19 -8.26
N LYS A 95 -1.65 -7.07 -9.59
CA LYS A 95 -0.57 -7.60 -10.41
C LYS A 95 0.78 -7.04 -9.96
N THR A 96 0.90 -5.72 -9.85
CA THR A 96 2.13 -5.07 -9.37
C THR A 96 2.51 -5.55 -7.96
N LEU A 97 1.54 -5.64 -7.04
CA LEU A 97 1.77 -6.13 -5.69
C LEU A 97 2.29 -7.57 -5.69
N PHE A 98 1.59 -8.51 -6.33
CA PHE A 98 1.94 -9.93 -6.29
C PHE A 98 3.22 -10.24 -7.08
N ASP A 99 3.50 -9.54 -8.18
CA ASP A 99 4.78 -9.65 -8.88
C ASP A 99 5.93 -9.19 -7.97
N GLY A 100 5.75 -8.07 -7.26
CA GLY A 100 6.72 -7.57 -6.29
C GLY A 100 6.92 -8.52 -5.11
N LEU A 101 5.84 -9.09 -4.57
CA LEU A 101 5.91 -10.08 -3.48
C LEU A 101 6.63 -11.34 -3.94
N LYS A 102 6.32 -11.86 -5.14
CA LYS A 102 6.99 -13.03 -5.71
C LYS A 102 8.50 -12.82 -5.88
N ALA A 103 8.93 -11.61 -6.23
CA ALA A 103 10.34 -11.28 -6.37
C ALA A 103 11.11 -11.17 -5.03
N ASN A 104 10.42 -10.96 -3.91
CA ASN A 104 11.03 -10.68 -2.60
C ASN A 104 10.79 -11.78 -1.55
N LEU A 105 9.86 -12.70 -1.83
CA LEU A 105 9.57 -13.86 -0.99
C LEU A 105 10.24 -15.11 -1.57
N ARG A 106 10.53 -16.08 -0.69
CA ARG A 106 10.90 -17.42 -1.13
C ARG A 106 9.68 -18.10 -1.77
N PRO A 107 9.86 -19.05 -2.72
CA PRO A 107 8.76 -19.70 -3.40
C PRO A 107 7.71 -20.31 -2.45
N GLU A 108 8.14 -20.93 -1.36
CA GLU A 108 7.25 -21.51 -0.36
C GLU A 108 6.47 -20.45 0.44
N GLN A 109 7.07 -19.28 0.70
CA GLN A 109 6.40 -18.17 1.36
C GLN A 109 5.35 -17.55 0.43
N PHE A 110 5.67 -17.42 -0.86
CA PHE A 110 4.73 -16.89 -1.85
C PHE A 110 3.55 -17.86 -2.06
N THR A 111 3.80 -19.16 -2.20
CA THR A 111 2.72 -20.16 -2.25
C THR A 111 1.85 -20.10 -1.01
N LYS A 112 2.45 -20.01 0.19
CA LYS A 112 1.72 -19.89 1.44
C LYS A 112 0.88 -18.60 1.49
N LEU A 113 1.42 -17.46 1.04
CA LEU A 113 0.68 -16.20 0.92
C LEU A 113 -0.60 -16.38 0.08
N LEU A 114 -0.51 -17.05 -1.07
CA LEU A 114 -1.67 -17.28 -1.94
C LEU A 114 -2.71 -18.19 -1.26
N SER A 115 -2.27 -19.16 -0.46
CA SER A 115 -3.17 -20.00 0.35
C SER A 115 -3.85 -19.24 1.50
N LEU A 116 -3.38 -18.04 1.86
CA LEU A 116 -4.02 -17.19 2.87
C LEU A 116 -5.13 -16.31 2.29
N LYS A 117 -5.42 -16.41 0.98
CA LYS A 117 -6.50 -15.67 0.35
C LYS A 117 -7.83 -15.95 1.06
N PRO A 118 -8.50 -14.93 1.64
CA PRO A 118 -9.81 -15.13 2.24
C PRO A 118 -10.83 -15.62 1.21
N ALA A 119 -11.82 -16.41 1.67
CA ALA A 119 -12.86 -16.94 0.80
C ALA A 119 -13.81 -15.84 0.28
N THR A 120 -14.05 -14.82 1.10
CA THR A 120 -15.01 -13.74 0.82
C THR A 120 -14.35 -12.38 0.89
N THR A 121 -14.92 -11.42 0.16
CA THR A 121 -14.62 -10.01 0.32
C THR A 121 -15.16 -9.56 1.68
N ASP A 122 -14.28 -9.33 2.64
CA ASP A 122 -14.62 -8.80 3.95
C ASP A 122 -13.85 -7.50 4.19
N LYS A 123 -14.58 -6.40 4.43
CA LYS A 123 -13.99 -5.09 4.68
C LYS A 123 -13.30 -5.00 6.04
N ALA A 124 -13.71 -5.79 7.02
CA ALA A 124 -13.10 -5.85 8.34
C ALA A 124 -11.83 -6.72 8.36
N ASN A 125 -11.68 -7.62 7.38
CA ASN A 125 -10.49 -8.45 7.25
C ASN A 125 -9.41 -7.68 6.48
N SER A 126 -8.39 -7.19 7.19
CA SER A 126 -7.27 -6.47 6.59
C SER A 126 -6.57 -7.27 5.48
N LEU A 127 -6.47 -8.59 5.60
CA LEU A 127 -5.87 -9.43 4.57
C LEU A 127 -6.74 -9.49 3.30
N ALA A 128 -8.07 -9.51 3.44
CA ALA A 128 -8.97 -9.47 2.29
C ALA A 128 -8.77 -8.21 1.45
N GLN A 129 -8.32 -7.10 2.05
CA GLN A 129 -8.05 -5.85 1.33
C GLN A 129 -6.90 -5.96 0.33
N LEU A 130 -6.01 -6.95 0.45
CA LEU A 130 -4.99 -7.26 -0.57
C LEU A 130 -5.58 -8.04 -1.76
N PHE A 131 -6.62 -8.83 -1.53
CA PHE A 131 -7.18 -9.77 -2.51
C PHE A 131 -8.44 -9.28 -3.21
N TYR A 132 -9.10 -8.24 -2.71
CA TYR A 132 -10.37 -7.67 -3.20
C TYR A 132 -10.39 -6.15 -3.00
#